data_AF-A0A822FL06-F1
#
_entry.id   AF-A0A822FL06-F1
#
_cell.length_a   1.000
_cell.length_b   1.000
_cell.length_c   1.000
_cell.angle_alpha   90.00
_cell.angle_beta   90.00
_cell.angle_gamma   90.00
#
_symmetry.space_group_name_H-M   'P 1'
#
loop_
_entity.id
_entity.type
_entity.pdbx_description
1 polymer ?
#
loop_
_entity_poly.entity_id
_entity_poly.type
_entity_poly.pdbx_seq_one_letter_code
_entity_poly.pdbx_strand_id
1 'polypeptide(L)'
;MYEQDWLHAQTSKFLPLRTDINLGEQWLISMGKGAEKAGITIQYCSSYPRHALQALEIPRVTQARVSSDYTSHIVHKGNQWNIGITSMLADALGIAPFKDVFWSTSNEPGSSYKPSAMEPLPDREIVLATLSTGPVGPGDAINYT
;
A
#
# COMPACT_ATOMS: atom_id res chain seq x y z
N MET A 1 -7.34 -10.64 -2.98
CA MET A 1 -6.66 -9.77 -2.00
C MET A 1 -7.58 -8.60 -1.69
N TYR A 2 -7.71 -8.23 -0.42
CA TYR A 2 -8.39 -7.02 0.05
C TYR A 2 -7.35 -6.00 0.48
N GLU A 3 -7.54 -4.72 0.18
CA GLU A 3 -6.68 -3.65 0.68
C GLU A 3 -7.42 -2.84 1.74
N GLN A 4 -6.82 -2.71 2.92
CA GLN A 4 -7.23 -1.70 3.87
C GLN A 4 -6.49 -0.40 3.60
N ASP A 5 -7.19 0.50 2.92
CA ASP A 5 -6.70 1.82 2.54
C ASP A 5 -6.77 2.81 3.72
N TRP A 6 -5.86 3.81 3.72
CA TRP A 6 -5.88 4.98 4.61
C TRP A 6 -5.88 4.69 6.12
N LEU A 7 -5.19 3.64 6.57
CA LEU A 7 -5.11 3.29 7.99
C LEU A 7 -4.66 4.46 8.88
N HIS A 8 -3.66 5.23 8.45
CA HIS A 8 -3.21 6.41 9.20
C HIS A 8 -4.34 7.42 9.44
N ALA A 9 -5.16 7.67 8.43
CA ALA A 9 -6.23 8.65 8.48
C ALA A 9 -7.39 8.13 9.32
N GLN A 10 -7.73 6.86 9.19
CA GLN A 10 -8.76 6.22 10.02
C GLN A 10 -8.37 6.31 11.49
N THR A 11 -7.15 5.95 11.85
CA THR A 11 -6.67 6.03 13.24
C THR A 11 -6.54 7.47 13.74
N SER A 12 -6.06 8.42 12.92
CA SER A 12 -5.86 9.80 13.38
C SER A 12 -7.16 10.62 13.42
N LYS A 13 -8.10 10.38 12.50
CA LYS A 13 -9.30 11.21 12.35
C LYS A 13 -10.54 10.62 13.03
N PHE A 14 -10.61 9.30 13.23
CA PHE A 14 -11.73 8.68 13.91
C PHE A 14 -11.51 8.68 15.43
N LEU A 15 -12.16 9.61 16.13
CA LEU A 15 -11.97 9.84 17.57
C LEU A 15 -12.06 8.55 18.43
N PRO A 16 -13.02 7.62 18.21
CA PRO A 16 -13.10 6.41 19.02
C PRO A 16 -11.82 5.56 19.01
N LEU A 17 -11.09 5.50 17.89
CA LEU A 17 -9.81 4.77 17.79
C LEU A 17 -8.66 5.44 18.56
N ARG A 18 -8.84 6.69 19.00
CA ARG A 18 -7.87 7.42 19.81
C ARG A 18 -8.22 7.47 21.29
N THR A 19 -9.48 7.20 21.65
CA THR A 19 -9.97 7.28 23.02
C THR A 19 -10.23 5.92 23.65
N ASP A 20 -10.47 4.89 22.84
CA ASP A 20 -10.59 3.50 23.28
C ASP A 20 -9.31 2.74 22.93
N ILE A 21 -8.63 2.22 23.94
CA ILE A 21 -7.35 1.51 23.78
C ILE A 21 -7.50 0.15 23.09
N ASN A 22 -8.70 -0.44 23.09
CA ASN A 22 -8.95 -1.78 22.55
C ASN A 22 -9.59 -1.74 21.16
N LEU A 23 -10.26 -0.64 20.80
CA LEU A 23 -11.06 -0.59 19.56
C LEU A 23 -10.21 -0.80 18.30
N GLY A 24 -8.97 -0.31 18.28
CA GLY A 24 -8.07 -0.49 17.14
C GLY A 24 -7.69 -1.95 16.91
N GLU A 25 -7.30 -2.66 17.97
CA GLU A 25 -7.03 -4.10 17.92
C GLU A 25 -8.28 -4.86 17.49
N GLN A 26 -9.42 -4.61 18.15
CA GLN A 26 -10.68 -5.29 17.84
C GLN A 26 -11.09 -5.14 16.38
N TRP A 27 -10.94 -3.93 15.82
CA TRP A 27 -11.26 -3.66 14.42
C TRP A 27 -10.34 -4.44 13.48
N LEU A 28 -9.01 -4.38 13.68
CA LEU A 28 -8.05 -5.06 12.82
C LEU A 28 -8.15 -6.59 12.92
N ILE A 29 -8.30 -7.14 14.13
CA ILE A 29 -8.52 -8.58 14.35
C ILE A 29 -9.83 -9.04 13.69
N SER A 30 -10.90 -8.25 13.79
CA SER A 30 -12.18 -8.59 13.17
C SER A 30 -12.10 -8.59 11.64
N MET A 31 -11.38 -7.63 11.07
CA MET A 31 -11.06 -7.61 9.64
C MET A 31 -10.28 -8.86 9.23
N GLY A 32 -9.27 -9.25 10.02
CA GLY A 32 -8.51 -10.49 9.87
C GLY A 32 -9.39 -11.74 9.83
N LYS A 33 -10.30 -11.88 10.81
CA LYS A 33 -11.26 -12.99 10.87
C LYS A 33 -12.22 -13.00 9.67
N GLY A 34 -12.64 -11.82 9.20
CA GLY A 34 -13.45 -11.69 7.99
C GLY A 34 -12.70 -12.18 6.74
N ALA A 35 -11.44 -11.78 6.59
CA ALA A 35 -10.59 -12.21 5.48
C ALA A 35 -10.29 -13.72 5.52
N GLU A 36 -10.06 -14.28 6.71
CA GLU A 36 -9.90 -15.72 6.92
C GLU A 36 -11.13 -16.48 6.42
N LYS A 37 -12.32 -16.08 6.85
CA LYS A 37 -13.59 -16.70 6.43
C LYS A 37 -13.83 -16.59 4.92
N ALA A 38 -13.42 -15.48 4.31
CA ALA A 38 -13.53 -15.26 2.87
C ALA A 38 -12.42 -15.94 2.05
N GLY A 39 -11.40 -16.52 2.70
CA GLY A 39 -10.26 -17.14 2.02
C GLY A 39 -9.39 -16.14 1.26
N ILE A 40 -9.31 -14.88 1.71
CA ILE A 40 -8.54 -13.82 1.05
C ILE A 40 -7.44 -13.27 1.97
N THR A 41 -6.38 -12.73 1.38
CA THR A 41 -5.34 -11.99 2.08
C THR A 41 -5.66 -10.49 2.16
N ILE A 42 -5.00 -9.80 3.10
CA ILE A 42 -5.12 -8.37 3.39
C ILE A 42 -3.79 -7.67 3.07
N GLN A 43 -3.88 -6.56 2.33
CA GLN A 43 -2.84 -5.57 2.19
C GLN A 43 -3.14 -4.38 3.09
N TYR A 44 -2.18 -3.94 3.89
CA TYR A 44 -2.29 -2.67 4.61
C TYR A 44 -1.70 -1.52 3.81
N CYS A 45 -2.43 -0.41 3.75
CA CYS A 45 -1.96 0.83 3.14
C CYS A 45 -1.88 1.94 4.19
N SER A 46 -0.88 2.82 4.02
CA SER A 46 -0.64 3.95 4.92
C SER A 46 -0.61 3.53 6.38
N SER A 47 0.04 2.41 6.67
CA SER A 47 0.12 1.86 8.01
C SER A 47 1.08 2.66 8.89
N TYR A 48 0.67 2.98 10.11
CA TYR A 48 1.61 3.33 11.17
C TYR A 48 2.36 2.09 11.66
N PRO A 49 3.51 2.24 12.34
CA PRO A 49 4.24 1.12 12.93
C PRO A 49 3.38 0.23 13.83
N ARG A 50 2.43 0.80 14.57
CA ARG A 50 1.47 0.03 15.38
C ARG A 50 0.58 -0.91 14.57
N HIS A 51 0.19 -0.54 13.34
CA HIS A 51 -0.61 -1.42 12.49
C HIS A 51 0.24 -2.56 11.94
N ALA A 52 1.51 -2.29 11.61
CA ALA A 52 2.46 -3.32 11.19
C ALA A 52 2.74 -4.33 12.33
N LEU A 53 2.87 -3.87 13.57
CA LEU A 53 3.01 -4.76 14.73
C LEU A 53 1.75 -5.60 14.99
N GLN A 54 0.55 -5.01 14.89
CA GLN A 54 -0.71 -5.75 15.04
C GLN A 54 -0.88 -6.86 13.99
N ALA A 55 -0.29 -6.70 12.80
CA ALA A 55 -0.36 -7.71 11.74
C ALA A 55 0.26 -9.06 12.15
N LEU A 56 1.17 -9.08 13.15
CA LEU A 56 1.72 -10.32 13.70
C LEU A 56 0.65 -11.26 14.29
N GLU A 57 -0.51 -10.72 14.67
CA GLU A 57 -1.65 -11.49 15.18
C GLU A 57 -2.70 -11.82 14.10
N ILE A 58 -2.48 -11.37 12.85
CA ILE A 58 -3.42 -11.48 11.75
C ILE A 58 -2.73 -12.18 10.58
N PRO A 59 -2.70 -13.52 10.52
CA PRO A 59 -1.98 -14.28 9.48
C PRO A 59 -2.41 -13.97 8.04
N ARG A 60 -3.59 -13.37 7.86
CA ARG A 60 -4.09 -12.93 6.55
C ARG A 60 -3.49 -11.61 6.08
N VAL A 61 -2.82 -10.84 6.93
CA VAL A 61 -2.05 -9.67 6.50
C VAL A 61 -0.71 -10.14 5.98
N THR A 62 -0.58 -10.23 4.66
CA THR A 62 0.61 -10.80 4.00
C THR A 62 1.46 -9.74 3.29
N GLN A 63 0.95 -8.52 3.13
CA GLN A 63 1.67 -7.42 2.49
C GLN A 63 1.27 -6.07 3.07
N ALA A 64 2.14 -5.07 2.93
CA ALA A 64 1.86 -3.69 3.29
C ALA A 64 2.53 -2.73 2.33
N ARG A 65 1.88 -1.62 2.02
CA ARG A 65 2.48 -0.54 1.23
C ARG A 65 3.59 0.13 2.03
N VAL A 66 4.78 0.16 1.43
CA VAL A 66 6.01 0.69 2.04
C VAL A 66 6.45 2.03 1.44
N SER A 67 5.68 2.54 0.48
CA SER A 67 5.82 3.83 -0.19
C SER A 67 4.66 4.78 0.14
N SER A 68 4.80 6.04 -0.29
CA SER A 68 3.67 6.95 -0.43
C SER A 68 2.79 6.57 -1.63
N ASP A 69 1.62 7.20 -1.76
CA ASP A 69 0.75 7.01 -2.92
C ASP A 69 1.49 7.34 -4.22
N TYR A 70 1.29 6.57 -5.28
CA TYR A 70 1.89 6.80 -6.61
C TYR A 70 1.58 8.22 -7.15
N THR A 71 0.41 8.76 -6.85
CA THR A 71 0.04 10.15 -7.15
C THR A 71 1.08 11.17 -6.66
N SER A 72 1.73 10.90 -5.51
CA SER A 72 2.80 11.77 -4.99
C SER A 72 4.01 11.83 -5.93
N HIS A 73 4.31 10.74 -6.64
CA HIS A 73 5.33 10.72 -7.68
C HIS A 73 4.90 11.57 -8.89
N ILE A 74 3.72 11.28 -9.45
CA ILE A 74 3.25 11.90 -10.69
C ILE A 74 2.94 13.40 -10.53
N VAL A 75 2.29 13.78 -9.44
CA VAL A 75 1.83 15.17 -9.23
C VAL A 75 2.92 16.00 -8.58
N HIS A 76 3.54 15.48 -7.53
CA HIS A 76 4.44 16.22 -6.65
C HIS A 76 5.93 15.90 -6.82
N LYS A 77 6.29 15.03 -7.79
CA LYS A 77 7.67 14.60 -8.05
C LYS A 77 8.34 13.97 -6.83
N GLY A 78 7.57 13.25 -6.01
CA GLY A 78 8.07 12.54 -4.84
C GLY A 78 8.95 11.32 -5.22
N ASN A 79 9.84 10.93 -4.31
CA ASN A 79 10.68 9.72 -4.43
C ASN A 79 9.93 8.47 -3.96
N GLN A 80 8.75 8.23 -4.52
CA GLN A 80 7.84 7.15 -4.12
C GLN A 80 8.49 5.76 -4.25
N TRP A 81 9.36 5.61 -5.25
CA TRP A 81 10.19 4.45 -5.52
C TRP A 81 11.18 4.09 -4.39
N ASN A 82 11.53 5.05 -3.52
CA ASN A 82 12.54 4.85 -2.46
C ASN A 82 11.94 4.13 -1.25
N ILE A 83 11.82 2.81 -1.35
CA ILE A 83 11.16 1.97 -0.35
C ILE A 83 12.11 1.21 0.58
N GLY A 84 13.43 1.35 0.43
CA GLY A 84 14.41 0.47 1.06
C GLY A 84 14.29 0.36 2.58
N ILE A 85 14.22 1.50 3.29
CA ILE A 85 14.15 1.51 4.76
C ILE A 85 12.86 0.87 5.27
N THR A 86 11.72 1.29 4.71
CA THR A 86 10.41 0.78 5.14
C THR A 86 10.25 -0.70 4.77
N SER A 87 10.83 -1.14 3.64
CA SER A 87 10.83 -2.54 3.22
C SER A 87 11.55 -3.45 4.22
N MET A 88 12.69 -2.99 4.77
CA MET A 88 13.40 -3.77 5.80
C MET A 88 12.54 -4.03 7.04
N LEU A 89 11.72 -3.05 7.46
CA LEU A 89 10.81 -3.25 8.59
C LEU A 89 9.69 -4.23 8.25
N ALA A 90 9.08 -4.11 7.07
CA ALA A 90 8.02 -5.02 6.64
C ALA A 90 8.53 -6.46 6.53
N ASP A 91 9.69 -6.65 5.89
CA ASP A 91 10.35 -7.96 5.74
C ASP A 91 10.66 -8.60 7.10
N ALA A 92 11.19 -7.82 8.06
CA ALA A 92 11.45 -8.30 9.42
C ALA A 92 10.20 -8.77 10.18
N LEU A 93 9.01 -8.32 9.77
CA LEU A 93 7.72 -8.74 10.32
C LEU A 93 7.06 -9.86 9.49
N GLY A 94 7.73 -10.37 8.46
CA GLY A 94 7.19 -11.39 7.55
C GLY A 94 6.12 -10.84 6.60
N ILE A 95 6.11 -9.53 6.35
CA ILE A 95 5.14 -8.84 5.50
C ILE A 95 5.82 -8.47 4.18
N ALA A 96 5.25 -8.89 3.05
CA ALA A 96 5.80 -8.56 1.74
C ALA A 96 5.66 -7.05 1.44
N PRO A 97 6.76 -6.33 1.15
CA PRO A 97 6.72 -4.92 0.79
C PRO A 97 5.98 -4.67 -0.54
N PHE A 98 4.96 -3.82 -0.51
CA PHE A 98 4.27 -3.33 -1.70
C PHE A 98 4.71 -1.91 -2.06
N LYS A 99 5.22 -1.71 -3.27
CA LYS A 99 5.66 -0.40 -3.77
C LYS A 99 4.52 0.54 -4.15
N ASP A 100 3.26 0.11 -4.15
CA ASP A 100 2.13 0.78 -4.82
C ASP A 100 2.03 0.49 -6.31
N VAL A 101 0.86 0.83 -6.87
CA VAL A 101 0.61 0.83 -8.31
C VAL A 101 1.56 1.79 -9.04
N PHE A 102 1.67 1.64 -10.36
CA PHE A 102 2.48 2.49 -11.21
C PHE A 102 1.99 2.47 -12.66
N TRP A 103 2.44 3.41 -13.48
CA TRP A 103 2.27 3.31 -14.94
C TRP A 103 3.47 2.62 -15.56
N SER A 104 3.22 1.56 -16.31
CA SER A 104 4.20 0.83 -17.11
C SER A 104 4.61 1.56 -18.38
N THR A 105 3.86 2.58 -18.78
CA THR A 105 4.25 3.48 -19.88
C THR A 105 4.46 4.91 -19.40
N SER A 106 5.24 5.68 -20.17
CA SER A 106 5.48 7.08 -19.81
C SER A 106 4.24 7.97 -19.97
N ASN A 107 3.40 7.69 -20.95
CA ASN A 107 2.32 8.60 -21.35
C ASN A 107 0.97 7.89 -21.20
N GLU A 108 0.26 8.22 -20.13
CA GLU A 108 -1.10 7.74 -19.92
C GLU A 108 -2.15 8.74 -20.42
N PRO A 109 -2.97 8.36 -21.41
CA PRO A 109 -4.01 9.24 -21.91
C PRO A 109 -5.11 9.43 -20.87
N GLY A 110 -5.68 10.65 -20.82
CA GLY A 110 -6.82 10.91 -19.94
C GLY A 110 -6.49 10.80 -18.44
N SER A 111 -5.21 10.97 -18.07
CA SER A 111 -4.77 10.94 -16.67
C SER A 111 -5.69 11.75 -15.75
N SER A 112 -6.17 11.08 -14.69
CA SER A 112 -6.98 11.68 -13.63
C SER A 112 -6.16 12.55 -12.66
N TYR A 113 -4.83 12.46 -12.70
CA TYR A 113 -3.95 13.18 -11.79
C TYR A 113 -3.73 14.64 -12.23
N LYS A 114 -3.34 14.84 -13.48
CA LYS A 114 -3.23 16.15 -14.16
C LYS A 114 -3.01 15.93 -15.67
N PRO A 115 -3.39 16.89 -16.53
CA PRO A 115 -3.25 16.75 -17.99
C PRO A 115 -1.81 16.52 -18.48
N SER A 116 -0.80 17.00 -17.74
CA SER A 116 0.62 16.85 -18.08
C SER A 116 1.32 15.76 -17.28
N ALA A 117 0.56 14.86 -16.66
CA ALA A 117 1.11 13.73 -15.92
C ALA A 117 1.88 12.81 -16.87
N MET A 118 3.07 12.39 -16.46
CA MET A 118 3.93 11.49 -17.20
C MET A 118 4.74 10.69 -16.18
N GLU A 119 4.95 9.40 -16.44
CA GLU A 119 5.91 8.58 -15.72
C GLU A 119 7.28 8.69 -16.42
N PRO A 120 8.26 9.37 -15.80
CA PRO A 120 9.55 9.59 -16.45
C PRO A 120 10.40 8.31 -16.58
N LEU A 121 10.20 7.32 -15.70
CA LEU A 121 11.06 6.14 -15.59
C LEU A 121 10.23 4.87 -15.30
N PRO A 122 9.36 4.43 -16.23
CA PRO A 122 8.47 3.29 -16.01
C PRO A 122 9.24 2.00 -15.71
N ASP A 123 10.39 1.79 -16.36
CA ASP A 123 11.26 0.64 -16.09
C ASP A 123 11.71 0.58 -14.62
N ARG A 124 11.96 1.73 -13.98
CA ARG A 124 12.32 1.76 -12.55
C ARG A 124 11.15 1.32 -11.69
N GLU A 125 9.95 1.76 -12.01
CA GLU A 125 8.74 1.39 -11.27
C GLU A 125 8.48 -0.12 -11.40
N ILE A 126 8.62 -0.67 -12.61
CA ILE A 126 8.50 -2.11 -12.89
C ILE A 126 9.52 -2.91 -12.09
N VAL A 127 10.81 -2.51 -12.15
CA VAL A 127 11.90 -3.21 -11.46
C VAL A 127 11.65 -3.19 -9.95
N LEU A 128 11.29 -2.04 -9.38
CA LEU A 128 11.09 -1.95 -7.93
C LEU A 128 9.83 -2.66 -7.46
N ALA A 129 8.72 -2.58 -8.19
CA ALA A 129 7.51 -3.33 -7.86
C ALA A 129 7.76 -4.84 -7.93
N THR A 130 8.51 -5.30 -8.94
CA THR A 130 8.84 -6.73 -9.10
C THR A 130 9.76 -7.23 -7.98
N LEU A 131 10.77 -6.44 -7.62
CA LEU A 131 11.77 -6.82 -6.61
C LEU A 131 11.30 -6.59 -5.17
N SER A 132 10.20 -5.85 -4.94
CA SER A 132 9.69 -5.59 -3.59
C SER A 132 8.99 -6.79 -2.96
N THR A 133 8.73 -7.87 -3.70
CA THR A 133 8.08 -9.14 -3.28
C THR A 133 6.59 -9.05 -2.94
N GLY A 134 6.02 -7.85 -2.80
CA GLY A 134 4.58 -7.63 -2.77
C GLY A 134 3.92 -7.68 -4.16
N PRO A 135 2.65 -7.26 -4.27
CA PRO A 135 1.94 -7.21 -5.54
C PRO A 135 2.62 -6.30 -6.57
N VAL A 136 2.61 -6.72 -7.84
CA VAL A 136 2.96 -5.87 -8.98
C VAL A 136 1.67 -5.37 -9.61
N GLY A 137 1.40 -4.07 -9.50
CA GLY A 137 0.13 -3.47 -9.93
C GLY A 137 0.30 -2.42 -11.03
N PRO A 138 0.27 -2.81 -12.31
CA PRO A 138 0.10 -1.86 -13.41
C PRO A 138 -1.24 -1.12 -13.26
N GLY A 139 -1.18 0.21 -13.25
CA GLY A 139 -2.32 1.13 -13.12
C GLY A 139 -2.58 1.91 -14.40
N ASP A 140 -2.05 1.44 -15.52
CA ASP A 140 -2.21 1.98 -16.86
C ASP A 140 -3.67 1.95 -17.32
N ALA A 141 -4.00 2.82 -18.28
CA ALA A 141 -5.28 2.74 -18.97
C ALA A 141 -5.39 1.41 -19.74
N ILE A 142 -6.61 0.91 -19.88
CA ILE A 142 -6.86 -0.33 -20.64
C ILE A 142 -6.33 -0.16 -22.08
N ASN A 143 -5.48 -1.10 -22.51
CA ASN A 143 -4.75 -1.09 -23.79
C ASN A 143 -3.60 -0.07 -23.90
N TYR A 144 -3.04 0.38 -22.78
CA TYR A 144 -1.87 1.28 -22.73
C TYR A 144 -0.72 0.69 -21.90
N THR A 145 -0.46 -0.62 -22.04
CA THR A 145 0.68 -1.36 -21.44
C THR A 145 1.62 -1.89 -22.50
#